data_AF-A0A2V6QUX5-F1
#
_entry.id   AF-A0A2V6QUX5-F1
#
_cell.length_a   1.000
_cell.length_b   1.000
_cell.length_c   1.000
_cell.angle_alpha   90.00
_cell.angle_beta   90.00
_cell.angle_gamma   90.00
#
_symmetry.space_group_name_H-M   'P 1'
#
loop_
_entity.id
_entity.type
_entity.pdbx_description
1 polymer ?
#
loop_
_entity_poly.entity_id
_entity_poly.type
_entity_poly.pdbx_seq_one_letter_code
_entity_poly.pdbx_strand_id
1 'polypeptide(L)' 'MNLFRSEEHARRWPVFQTRGAEGFITLVELAGFFGTQTRRHMLDADYLSAWYPRRAAERRAYLESIGKTTPFWLGTPDA' A
#
# COMPACT_ATOMS: atom_id res chain seq x y z
N MET A 1 -4.81 8.61 4.77
CA MET A 1 -5.66 7.48 4.33
C MET A 1 -7.05 7.73 4.88
N ASN A 2 -8.07 7.70 4.02
CA ASN A 2 -9.47 7.88 4.43
C ASN A 2 -10.22 6.57 4.17
N LEU A 3 -11.09 6.15 5.09
CA LEU A 3 -11.94 4.99 4.92
C LEU A 3 -13.31 5.44 4.41
N PHE A 4 -13.73 4.87 3.29
CA PHE A 4 -15.05 5.14 2.70
C PHE A 4 -15.82 3.83 2.53
N ARG A 5 -17.15 3.94 2.53
CA ARG A 5 -18.03 2.80 2.28
C ARG A 5 -17.89 2.23 0.86
N SER A 6 -17.63 3.09 -0.13
CA SER A 6 -17.35 2.72 -1.51
C SER A 6 -16.59 3.84 -2.23
N GLU A 7 -16.04 3.55 -3.41
CA GLU A 7 -15.39 4.57 -4.26
C GLU A 7 -16.36 5.69 -4.66
N GLU A 8 -17.64 5.38 -4.85
CA GLU A 8 -18.69 6.37 -5.13
C GLU A 8 -18.82 7.40 -3.99
N HIS A 9 -18.77 6.95 -2.73
CA HIS A 9 -18.80 7.85 -1.58
C HIS A 9 -17.54 8.72 -1.53
N ALA A 10 -16.38 8.15 -1.87
CA ALA A 10 -15.14 8.91 -1.95
C ALA A 10 -15.20 9.98 -3.06
N ARG A 11 -15.77 9.67 -4.23
CA ARG A 11 -15.92 10.63 -5.35
C ARG A 11 -16.91 11.76 -5.05
N ARG A 12 -17.90 11.52 -4.18
CA ARG A 12 -18.86 12.55 -3.71
C ARG A 12 -18.32 13.41 -2.57
N TRP A 13 -17.14 13.09 -2.03
CA TRP A 13 -16.56 13.85 -0.93
C TRP A 13 -16.16 15.26 -1.41
N PRO A 14 -16.51 16.36 -0.73
CA PRO A 14 -16.28 17.73 -1.23
C PRO A 14 -14.83 18.09 -1.53
N VAL A 15 -13.87 17.41 -0.90
CA VAL A 15 -12.43 17.64 -1.12
C VAL A 15 -11.78 16.50 -1.92
N PHE A 16 -12.58 15.68 -2.61
CA PHE A 16 -12.07 14.65 -3.51
C PHE A 16 -11.23 15.28 -4.62
N GLN A 17 -10.02 14.76 -4.81
CA GLN A 17 -9.14 15.16 -5.90
C GLN A 17 -9.07 14.01 -6.91
N THR A 18 -9.33 14.28 -8.19
CA THR A 18 -9.26 13.27 -9.27
C THR A 18 -7.89 12.59 -9.35
N ARG A 19 -6.81 13.31 -9.03
CA ARG A 19 -5.45 12.76 -8.92
C ARG A 19 -5.34 11.61 -7.90
N GLY A 20 -6.18 11.63 -6.86
CA GLY A 20 -6.24 10.59 -5.84
C GLY A 20 -7.02 9.35 -6.23
N ALA A 21 -7.66 9.31 -7.41
CA ALA A 21 -8.48 8.18 -7.86
C ALA A 21 -7.66 6.88 -8.01
N GLU A 22 -6.40 7.00 -8.43
CA GLU A 22 -5.48 5.86 -8.55
C GLU A 22 -5.08 5.26 -7.20
N GLY A 23 -5.25 6.04 -6.12
CA GLY A 23 -4.98 5.65 -4.74
C GLY A 23 -6.07 4.79 -4.09
N PHE A 24 -7.13 4.42 -4.81
CA PHE A 24 -8.11 3.48 -4.28
C PHE A 24 -7.48 2.10 -4.08
N ILE A 25 -7.65 1.59 -2.87
CA ILE A 25 -7.30 0.24 -2.45
C ILE A 25 -8.45 -0.27 -1.58
N THR A 26 -8.86 -1.50 -1.80
CA THR A 26 -9.92 -2.11 -0.99
C THR A 26 -9.44 -2.39 0.42
N LEU A 27 -10.36 -2.53 1.37
CA LEU A 27 -10.00 -2.84 2.75
C LEU A 27 -9.29 -4.20 2.87
N VAL A 28 -9.67 -5.19 2.04
CA VAL A 28 -9.05 -6.53 2.02
C VAL A 28 -7.61 -6.46 1.52
N GLU A 29 -7.38 -5.76 0.41
CA GLU A 29 -6.03 -5.52 -0.11
C GLU A 29 -5.16 -4.73 0.88
N LEU A 30 -5.74 -3.76 1.58
CA LEU A 30 -5.02 -2.99 2.59
C LEU A 30 -4.66 -3.86 3.81
N ALA A 31 -5.58 -4.73 4.26
CA ALA A 31 -5.31 -5.67 5.34
C ALA A 31 -4.18 -6.65 4.98
N GLY A 32 -4.18 -7.18 3.75
CA GLY A 32 -3.07 -8.03 3.30
C GLY A 32 -1.74 -7.29 3.20
N PHE A 33 -1.76 -6.01 2.79
CA PHE A 33 -0.56 -5.17 2.77
C PHE A 33 0.01 -4.96 4.17
N PHE A 34 -0.85 -4.74 5.17
CA PHE A 34 -0.42 -4.64 6.56
C PHE A 34 -0.06 -5.99 7.19
N GLY A 35 -0.53 -7.09 6.60
CA GLY A 35 -0.28 -8.46 7.03
C GLY A 35 1.01 -9.09 6.48
N THR A 36 1.88 -8.35 5.79
CA THR A 36 3.16 -8.87 5.27
C THR A 36 4.16 -9.16 6.40
N GLN A 37 5.15 -10.03 6.17
CA GLN A 37 6.04 -10.48 7.24
C GLN A 37 6.85 -9.32 7.82
N THR A 38 7.39 -8.44 6.97
CA THR A 38 8.15 -7.29 7.46
C THR A 38 7.33 -6.39 8.38
N ARG A 39 5.99 -6.35 8.25
CA ARG A 39 5.13 -5.62 9.18
C ARG A 39 4.80 -6.37 10.45
N ARG A 40 4.65 -7.69 10.38
CA ARG A 40 4.44 -8.54 11.57
C ARG A 40 5.62 -8.48 12.53
N HIS A 41 6.82 -8.32 11.99
CA HIS A 41 8.07 -8.33 12.74
C HIS A 41 8.60 -6.93 13.12
N MET A 42 7.77 -5.87 12.99
CA MET A 42 8.21 -4.50 13.27
C MET A 42 8.67 -4.25 14.72
N LEU A 43 8.26 -5.11 15.65
CA LEU A 43 8.59 -5.02 17.07
C LEU A 43 9.71 -6.00 17.48
N ASP A 44 10.25 -6.77 16.54
CA ASP A 44 11.36 -7.66 16.81
C ASP A 44 12.63 -6.84 17.09
N ALA A 45 13.42 -7.28 18.08
CA ALA A 45 14.63 -6.57 18.50
C ALA A 45 15.66 -6.43 17.36
N ASP A 46 15.67 -7.36 16.40
CA ASP A 46 16.55 -7.39 15.24
C ASP A 46 15.85 -6.94 13.95
N TYR A 47 14.70 -6.26 14.03
CA TYR A 47 13.95 -5.81 12.86
C TYR A 47 14.81 -5.10 11.80
N LEU A 48 15.70 -4.20 12.23
CA LEU A 48 16.54 -3.42 11.32
C LEU A 48 17.54 -4.26 10.53
N SER A 49 18.05 -5.36 11.11
CA SER A 49 19.00 -6.24 10.43
C SER A 49 18.31 -7.37 9.68
N ALA A 50 17.30 -7.99 10.26
CA ALA A 50 16.67 -9.20 9.72
C ALA A 50 15.53 -8.93 8.73
N TRP A 51 14.75 -7.85 8.94
CA TRP A 51 13.46 -7.64 8.26
C TRP A 51 13.43 -6.39 7.39
N TYR A 52 13.98 -5.27 7.86
CA TYR A 52 13.99 -4.01 7.12
C TYR A 52 14.56 -4.13 5.70
N PRO A 53 15.67 -4.86 5.44
CA PRO A 53 16.20 -5.03 4.08
C PRO A 53 15.24 -5.71 3.11
N ARG A 54 14.30 -6.53 3.62
CA ARG A 54 13.32 -7.28 2.80
C ARG A 54 12.07 -6.45 2.47
N ARG A 55 11.86 -5.33 3.17
CA ARG A 55 10.62 -4.54 3.13
C ARG A 55 10.29 -4.02 1.74
N ALA A 56 11.28 -3.55 0.99
CA ALA A 56 11.05 -2.99 -0.35
C ALA A 56 10.60 -4.06 -1.35
N ALA A 57 11.29 -5.21 -1.37
CA ALA A 57 10.95 -6.34 -2.24
C ALA A 57 9.60 -6.95 -1.88
N GLU A 58 9.33 -7.17 -0.59
CA GLU A 58 8.05 -7.71 -0.12
C GLU A 58 6.88 -6.76 -0.44
N ARG A 59 7.07 -5.45 -0.22
CA ARG A 59 6.09 -4.42 -0.60
C ARG A 59 5.77 -4.49 -2.09
N ARG A 60 6.79 -4.56 -2.94
CA ARG A 60 6.64 -4.61 -4.40
C ARG A 60 5.89 -5.86 -4.82
N ALA A 61 6.32 -7.04 -4.37
CA ALA A 61 5.69 -8.31 -4.69
C ALA A 61 4.21 -8.35 -4.28
N TYR A 62 3.88 -7.82 -3.10
CA TYR A 62 2.49 -7.73 -2.66
C TYR A 62 1.65 -6.82 -3.58
N LEU A 63 2.13 -5.61 -3.87
CA LEU A 63 1.41 -4.67 -4.74
C LEU A 63 1.22 -5.22 -6.16
N GLU A 64 2.23 -5.89 -6.71
CA GLU A 64 2.13 -6.58 -8.01
C GLU A 64 1.06 -7.68 -7.98
N SER A 65 0.99 -8.47 -6.89
CA SER A 65 0.00 -9.54 -6.75
C SER A 65 -1.47 -9.07 -6.72
N ILE A 66 -1.71 -7.83 -6.30
CA ILE A 66 -3.05 -7.21 -6.27
C ILE A 66 -3.28 -6.22 -7.43
N GLY A 67 -2.44 -6.29 -8.48
CA GLY A 67 -2.61 -5.48 -9.69
C GLY A 67 -2.28 -4.00 -9.51
N LYS A 68 -1.65 -3.59 -8.41
CA LYS A 68 -1.23 -2.21 -8.13
C LYS A 68 0.17 -1.95 -8.71
N THR A 69 0.29 -2.12 -10.02
CA THR A 69 1.58 -2.12 -10.76
C THR A 69 1.95 -0.76 -11.37
N THR A 70 1.11 0.25 -11.22
CA THR A 70 1.33 1.56 -11.81
C THR A 70 2.44 2.32 -11.08
N PRO A 71 3.04 3.35 -11.72
CA PRO A 71 4.05 4.21 -11.10
C PRO A 71 3.60 4.84 -9.77
N PHE A 72 2.30 5.16 -9.63
CA PHE A 72 1.73 5.65 -8.39
C PHE A 72 2.00 4.70 -7.19
N TRP A 73 1.90 3.39 -7.42
CA TRP A 73 2.03 2.38 -6.36
C TRP A 73 3.45 1.88 -6.19
N LEU A 74 4.14 1.57 -7.30
CA LEU A 74 5.46 0.96 -7.23
C LEU A 74 6.55 1.98 -6.91
N GLY A 75 6.30 3.27 -7.17
CA GLY A 75 7.33 4.29 -7.22
C GLY A 75 8.23 3.98 -8.41
N THR A 76 8.23 4.83 -9.43
CA THR A 76 9.35 4.79 -10.38
C THR A 76 10.61 5.14 -9.58
N PRO A 77 11.70 4.35 -9.65
CA PRO A 77 13.00 4.95 -9.41
C PRO A 77 13.12 6.06 -10.44
N ASP A 78 13.36 7.30 -10.01
CA ASP A 78 13.87 8.29 -10.95
C ASP A 78 15.13 7.68 -11.60
N ALA A 79 15.18 7.71 -12.93
CA ALA A 79 16.32 7.28 -13.72
C ALA A 79 17.47 8.27 -13.59
#